data_AF-A0A7S2WC98-F1
#
_entry.id   AF-A0A7S2WC98-F1
#
_cell.length_a   1.000
_cell.length_b   1.000
_cell.length_c   1.000
_cell.angle_alpha   90.00
_cell.angle_beta   90.00
_cell.angle_gamma   90.00
#
_symmetry.space_group_name_H-M   'P 1'
#
loop_
_entity.id
_entity.type
_entity.pdbx_description
1 polymer ?
#
loop_
_entity_poly.entity_id
_entity_poly.type
_entity_poly.pdbx_seq_one_letter_code
_entity_poly.pdbx_strand_id
1 'polypeptide(L)'
;MGVHHIEGSEAPLVFYKGFTRSFMEGGQGTSADWISHISAAVEKVSVGKTVVVVDGVGFPGVGSCVGVSNAQVAAAARAPVLVVGKSGVGGAIDAYALNASFFQSAGVPVLGAVFNLGATSGFYHWKACEHSIRQYFSAQRPREDMFGVIPEFPPLVGTRENVPDMPLEQALALAEENITHVSAHLDVDQLLVSACCDTWNRKHLGNSFFANHHSSINPAAPSPPSPGSLLSQPASRPKRQAGNGHAQGLAGSLLKRSRAEVEAAAAAAGAKGG
;
A
#
# COMPACT_ATOMS: atom_id res chain seq x y z
N MET A 1 -22.22 11.69 3.01
CA MET A 1 -20.83 11.31 2.67
C MET A 1 -20.41 10.24 3.67
N GLY A 2 -19.72 9.19 3.24
CA GLY A 2 -19.34 8.08 4.12
C GLY A 2 -18.13 7.32 3.59
N VAL A 3 -17.51 6.52 4.45
CA VAL A 3 -16.39 5.63 4.11
C VAL A 3 -16.92 4.43 3.33
N HIS A 4 -16.30 4.12 2.20
CA HIS A 4 -16.53 2.88 1.48
C HIS A 4 -15.32 1.99 1.66
N HIS A 5 -15.52 0.81 2.22
CA HIS A 5 -14.46 -0.14 2.57
C HIS A 5 -14.61 -1.42 1.74
N ILE A 6 -13.50 -1.93 1.22
CA ILE A 6 -13.42 -3.18 0.45
C ILE A 6 -12.30 -4.02 1.06
N GLU A 7 -12.61 -5.23 1.51
CA GLU A 7 -11.64 -6.14 2.12
C GLU A 7 -11.95 -7.62 1.81
N GLY A 8 -11.11 -8.52 2.31
CA GLY A 8 -11.36 -9.95 2.25
C GLY A 8 -11.54 -10.46 0.82
N SER A 9 -12.62 -11.22 0.56
CA SER A 9 -12.90 -11.79 -0.77
C SER A 9 -13.25 -10.76 -1.84
N GLU A 10 -13.55 -9.52 -1.45
CA GLU A 10 -13.86 -8.43 -2.38
C GLU A 10 -12.61 -7.62 -2.78
N ALA A 11 -11.50 -7.82 -2.07
CA ALA A 11 -10.22 -7.23 -2.43
C ALA A 11 -9.72 -7.78 -3.78
N PRO A 12 -9.12 -6.94 -4.64
CA PRO A 12 -8.73 -7.33 -5.99
C PRO A 12 -7.60 -8.36 -6.06
N LEU A 13 -6.87 -8.57 -4.96
CA LEU A 13 -5.85 -9.60 -4.84
C LEU A 13 -5.79 -10.10 -3.40
N VAL A 14 -5.92 -11.41 -3.23
CA VAL A 14 -5.78 -12.08 -1.93
C VAL A 14 -4.79 -13.22 -2.08
N PHE A 15 -3.68 -13.15 -1.36
CA PHE A 15 -2.75 -14.26 -1.25
C PHE A 15 -3.27 -15.29 -0.26
N TYR A 16 -3.89 -16.36 -0.77
CA TYR A 16 -4.37 -17.47 0.04
C TYR A 16 -3.45 -18.70 -0.07
N LYS A 17 -3.71 -19.71 0.76
CA LYS A 17 -2.87 -20.92 0.83
C LYS A 17 -2.79 -21.61 -0.53
N GLY A 18 -1.57 -21.87 -0.99
CA GLY A 18 -1.32 -22.52 -2.28
C GLY A 18 -1.35 -21.60 -3.50
N PHE A 19 -1.79 -20.34 -3.38
CA PHE A 19 -1.88 -19.39 -4.49
C PHE A 19 -0.56 -19.27 -5.26
N THR A 20 0.54 -18.96 -4.56
CA THR A 20 1.85 -18.73 -5.19
C THR A 20 2.32 -19.92 -6.00
N ARG A 21 2.18 -21.15 -5.48
CA ARG A 21 2.55 -22.37 -6.22
C ARG A 21 1.66 -22.56 -7.43
N SER A 22 0.34 -22.42 -7.26
CA SER A 22 -0.60 -22.53 -8.38
C SER A 22 -0.34 -21.47 -9.46
N PHE A 23 0.10 -20.27 -9.09
CA PHE A 23 0.50 -19.23 -10.03
C PHE A 23 1.76 -19.62 -10.81
N MET A 24 2.80 -20.10 -10.12
CA MET A 24 4.04 -20.55 -10.76
C MET A 24 3.81 -21.71 -11.75
N GLU A 25 2.82 -22.55 -11.48
CA GLU A 25 2.33 -23.64 -12.34
C GLU A 25 1.42 -23.15 -13.49
N GLY A 26 1.12 -21.85 -13.55
CA GLY A 26 0.29 -21.24 -14.60
C GLY A 26 -1.21 -21.50 -14.43
N GLY A 27 -1.65 -21.77 -13.21
CA GLY A 27 -3.05 -21.99 -12.83
C GLY A 27 -3.82 -20.72 -12.45
N GLN A 28 -3.12 -19.64 -12.09
CA GLN A 28 -3.68 -18.39 -11.56
C GLN A 28 -3.49 -17.17 -12.49
N GLY A 29 -3.57 -17.37 -13.81
CA GLY A 29 -3.33 -16.29 -14.78
C GLY A 29 -1.88 -15.80 -14.81
N THR A 30 -1.67 -14.58 -15.31
CA THR A 30 -0.37 -13.92 -15.40
C THR A 30 -0.30 -12.67 -14.53
N SER A 31 0.90 -12.15 -14.29
CA SER A 31 1.10 -10.92 -13.52
C SER A 31 0.37 -9.74 -14.19
N ALA A 32 0.35 -9.69 -15.52
CA ALA A 32 -0.34 -8.65 -16.28
C ALA A 32 -1.86 -8.67 -16.05
N ASP A 33 -2.45 -9.87 -15.95
CA ASP A 33 -3.89 -10.02 -15.67
C ASP A 33 -4.24 -9.45 -14.30
N TRP A 34 -3.44 -9.77 -13.28
CA TRP A 34 -3.62 -9.26 -11.92
C TRP A 34 -3.39 -7.75 -11.84
N ILE A 35 -2.34 -7.23 -12.47
CA ILE A 35 -2.09 -5.78 -12.51
C ILE A 35 -3.26 -5.03 -13.15
N SER A 36 -3.77 -5.52 -14.29
CA SER A 36 -4.92 -4.91 -14.96
C SER A 36 -6.17 -4.97 -14.08
N HIS A 37 -6.38 -6.07 -13.37
CA HIS A 37 -7.53 -6.24 -12.49
C HIS A 37 -7.51 -5.33 -11.29
N ILE A 38 -6.36 -5.24 -10.61
CA ILE A 38 -6.15 -4.38 -9.46
C ILE A 38 -6.33 -2.91 -9.86
N SER A 39 -5.73 -2.50 -10.98
CA SER A 39 -5.88 -1.14 -11.51
C SER A 39 -7.35 -0.81 -11.80
N ALA A 40 -8.10 -1.73 -12.46
CA ALA A 40 -9.52 -1.53 -12.72
C ALA A 40 -10.38 -1.49 -11.46
N ALA A 41 -10.05 -2.28 -10.42
CA ALA A 41 -10.76 -2.27 -9.15
C ALA A 41 -10.54 -0.97 -8.38
N VAL A 42 -9.30 -0.47 -8.34
CA VAL A 42 -8.98 0.83 -7.72
C VAL A 42 -9.65 1.97 -8.48
N GLU A 43 -9.63 1.96 -9.82
CA GLU A 43 -10.33 2.95 -10.63
C GLU A 43 -11.83 2.94 -10.36
N LYS A 44 -12.44 1.76 -10.27
CA LYS A 44 -13.86 1.63 -9.96
C LYS A 44 -14.19 2.20 -8.59
N VAL A 45 -13.36 1.96 -7.57
CA VAL A 45 -13.62 2.47 -6.22
C VAL A 45 -13.39 3.97 -6.10
N SER A 46 -12.51 4.54 -6.93
CA SER A 46 -12.15 5.96 -6.88
C SER A 46 -13.24 6.90 -7.42
N VAL A 47 -14.15 6.39 -8.24
CA VAL A 47 -15.24 7.18 -8.82
C VAL A 47 -16.05 7.89 -7.73
N GLY A 48 -16.05 9.23 -7.78
CA GLY A 48 -16.78 10.08 -6.83
C GLY A 48 -16.19 10.12 -5.42
N LYS A 49 -14.95 9.67 -5.22
CA LYS A 49 -14.25 9.75 -3.93
C LYS A 49 -13.26 10.90 -3.91
N THR A 50 -13.20 11.59 -2.77
CA THR A 50 -12.20 12.65 -2.52
C THR A 50 -10.83 12.06 -2.20
N VAL A 51 -10.80 10.95 -1.47
CA VAL A 51 -9.59 10.25 -1.06
C VAL A 51 -9.80 8.75 -1.26
N VAL A 52 -8.78 8.08 -1.78
CA VAL A 52 -8.71 6.62 -1.86
C VAL A 52 -7.44 6.18 -1.15
N VAL A 53 -7.58 5.31 -0.17
CA VAL A 53 -6.46 4.67 0.52
C VAL A 53 -6.39 3.23 0.01
N VAL A 54 -5.22 2.84 -0.49
CA VAL A 54 -4.93 1.47 -0.92
C VAL A 54 -3.95 0.87 0.08
N ASP A 55 -4.44 0.00 0.95
CA ASP A 55 -3.60 -0.69 1.91
C ASP A 55 -2.94 -1.92 1.27
N GLY A 56 -1.61 -2.00 1.42
CA GLY A 56 -0.82 -3.11 0.93
C GLY A 56 -0.76 -4.23 1.97
N VAL A 57 -0.36 -5.43 1.54
CA VAL A 57 -0.16 -6.54 2.48
C VAL A 57 1.32 -6.67 2.82
N GLY A 58 1.64 -6.67 4.11
CA GLY A 58 3.00 -6.92 4.62
C GLY A 58 4.02 -5.87 4.19
N PHE A 59 5.22 -6.31 3.81
CA PHE A 59 6.32 -5.42 3.41
C PHE A 59 6.30 -5.16 1.89
N PRO A 60 7.04 -4.16 1.37
CA PRO A 60 6.95 -3.71 -0.03
C PRO A 60 7.14 -4.81 -1.10
N GLY A 61 7.90 -5.86 -0.79
CA GLY A 61 8.19 -6.97 -1.71
C GLY A 61 7.17 -8.11 -1.72
N VAL A 62 6.14 -8.10 -0.86
CA VAL A 62 5.07 -9.11 -0.89
C VAL A 62 4.41 -9.10 -2.26
N GLY A 63 4.34 -10.26 -2.92
CA GLY A 63 3.85 -10.42 -4.29
C GLY A 63 4.93 -10.43 -5.39
N SER A 64 6.20 -10.17 -5.05
CA SER A 64 7.33 -10.18 -6.01
C SER A 64 7.49 -11.52 -6.74
N CYS A 65 7.29 -12.64 -6.05
CA CYS A 65 7.40 -13.99 -6.64
C CYS A 65 6.40 -14.29 -7.78
N VAL A 66 5.35 -13.47 -7.90
CA VAL A 66 4.33 -13.57 -8.95
C VAL A 66 4.25 -12.28 -9.77
N GLY A 67 5.24 -11.40 -9.67
CA GLY A 67 5.34 -10.16 -10.46
C GLY A 67 4.30 -9.08 -10.10
N VAL A 68 3.68 -9.17 -8.92
CA VAL A 68 2.69 -8.20 -8.43
C VAL A 68 3.03 -7.73 -7.02
N SER A 69 4.27 -7.27 -6.82
CA SER A 69 4.63 -6.71 -5.51
C SER A 69 3.85 -5.45 -5.19
N ASN A 70 3.82 -5.01 -3.93
CA ASN A 70 3.19 -3.75 -3.55
C ASN A 70 3.73 -2.56 -4.38
N ALA A 71 4.99 -2.61 -4.83
CA ALA A 71 5.53 -1.59 -5.74
C ALA A 71 4.89 -1.62 -7.14
N GLN A 72 4.66 -2.82 -7.72
CA GLN A 72 3.96 -2.91 -9.00
C GLN A 72 2.47 -2.53 -8.84
N VAL A 73 1.84 -2.89 -7.73
CA VAL A 73 0.47 -2.51 -7.41
C VAL A 73 0.34 -0.99 -7.28
N ALA A 74 1.20 -0.34 -6.50
CA ALA A 74 1.20 1.12 -6.35
C ALA A 74 1.38 1.83 -7.70
N ALA A 75 2.30 1.34 -8.54
CA ALA A 75 2.50 1.90 -9.87
C ALA A 75 1.26 1.75 -10.76
N ALA A 76 0.61 0.58 -10.74
CA ALA A 76 -0.59 0.29 -11.52
C ALA A 76 -1.85 1.03 -11.05
N ALA A 77 -1.99 1.17 -9.73
CA ALA A 77 -3.03 1.98 -9.08
C ALA A 77 -2.75 3.48 -9.22
N ARG A 78 -1.56 3.84 -9.66
CA ARG A 78 -1.07 5.21 -9.74
C ARG A 78 -1.16 5.94 -8.41
N ALA A 79 -0.82 5.24 -7.34
CA ALA A 79 -0.82 5.75 -5.98
C ALA A 79 0.62 6.02 -5.52
N PRO A 80 0.95 7.25 -5.07
CA PRO A 80 2.19 7.48 -4.34
C PRO A 80 2.12 6.81 -2.96
N VAL A 81 3.27 6.47 -2.39
CA VAL A 81 3.36 5.57 -1.24
C VAL A 81 3.67 6.33 0.05
N LEU A 82 2.94 5.98 1.11
CA LEU A 82 3.29 6.30 2.49
C LEU A 82 3.89 5.06 3.16
N VAL A 83 5.10 5.15 3.69
CA VAL A 83 5.72 4.04 4.43
C VAL A 83 5.31 4.11 5.90
N VAL A 84 4.69 3.06 6.42
CA VAL A 84 4.41 2.93 7.86
C VAL A 84 5.44 2.00 8.49
N GLY A 85 6.27 2.53 9.39
CA GLY A 85 7.35 1.81 10.06
C GLY A 85 7.19 1.83 11.59
N LYS A 86 7.99 1.03 12.30
CA LYS A 86 8.12 1.18 13.76
C LYS A 86 9.01 2.38 14.09
N SER A 87 8.70 3.06 15.20
CA SER A 87 9.52 4.14 15.74
C SER A 87 10.85 3.65 16.33
N GLY A 88 11.79 4.57 16.49
CA GLY A 88 13.19 4.34 16.85
C GLY A 88 14.08 5.35 16.13
N VAL A 89 15.41 5.21 16.21
CA VAL A 89 16.33 6.04 15.41
C VAL A 89 16.92 5.21 14.28
N GLY A 90 17.97 4.43 14.55
CA GLY A 90 18.63 3.62 13.51
C GLY A 90 17.68 2.67 12.81
N GLY A 91 16.99 1.80 13.57
CA GLY A 91 16.07 0.82 12.98
C GLY A 91 14.89 1.44 12.20
N ALA A 92 14.41 2.61 12.62
CA ALA A 92 13.35 3.33 11.91
C ALA A 92 13.85 3.89 10.57
N ILE A 93 15.01 4.56 10.60
CA ILE A 93 15.66 5.14 9.42
C ILE A 93 16.08 4.05 8.43
N ASP A 94 16.69 2.97 8.90
CA ASP A 94 17.15 1.86 8.06
C ASP A 94 15.97 1.15 7.39
N ALA A 95 14.92 0.85 8.16
CA ALA A 95 13.71 0.23 7.62
C ALA A 95 13.03 1.15 6.59
N TYR A 96 12.95 2.45 6.87
CA TYR A 96 12.44 3.41 5.92
C TYR A 96 13.26 3.43 4.63
N ALA A 97 14.58 3.61 4.74
CA ALA A 97 15.48 3.71 3.60
C ALA A 97 15.40 2.45 2.71
N LEU A 98 15.38 1.27 3.32
CA LEU A 98 15.22 0.00 2.61
C LEU A 98 13.87 -0.08 1.90
N ASN A 99 12.76 0.17 2.60
CA ASN A 99 11.42 0.03 2.04
C ASN A 99 11.14 1.07 0.96
N ALA A 100 11.50 2.34 1.19
CA ALA A 100 11.37 3.42 0.23
C ALA A 100 12.20 3.13 -1.03
N SER A 101 13.43 2.62 -0.88
CA SER A 101 14.28 2.28 -2.03
C SER A 101 13.64 1.25 -2.96
N PHE A 102 12.86 0.31 -2.43
CA PHE A 102 12.17 -0.70 -3.24
C PHE A 102 11.11 -0.07 -4.14
N PHE A 103 10.27 0.82 -3.60
CA PHE A 103 9.29 1.59 -4.39
C PHE A 103 9.97 2.51 -5.40
N GLN A 104 11.00 3.24 -4.97
CA GLN A 104 11.78 4.14 -5.83
C GLN A 104 12.47 3.40 -6.97
N SER A 105 12.96 2.18 -6.73
CA SER A 105 13.55 1.32 -7.77
C SER A 105 12.54 0.90 -8.84
N ALA A 106 11.25 0.84 -8.49
CA ALA A 106 10.14 0.63 -9.42
C ALA A 106 9.59 1.95 -10.01
N GLY A 107 10.26 3.07 -9.74
CA GLY A 107 9.87 4.41 -10.17
C GLY A 107 8.72 5.02 -9.37
N VAL A 108 8.18 4.34 -8.35
CA VAL A 108 7.02 4.80 -7.57
C VAL A 108 7.42 5.92 -6.61
N PRO A 109 6.67 7.04 -6.51
CA PRO A 109 6.97 8.12 -5.58
C PRO A 109 6.66 7.65 -4.18
N VAL A 110 7.54 8.04 -3.26
CA VAL A 110 7.32 7.86 -1.83
C VAL A 110 7.06 9.25 -1.27
N LEU A 111 5.88 9.45 -0.69
CA LEU A 111 5.50 10.70 -0.04
C LEU A 111 6.34 10.93 1.22
N GLY A 112 6.69 9.84 1.90
CA GLY A 112 7.32 9.91 3.21
C GLY A 112 6.95 8.75 4.12
N ALA A 113 6.96 9.03 5.42
CA ALA A 113 6.69 8.02 6.44
C ALA A 113 5.84 8.48 7.63
N VAL A 114 5.19 7.49 8.23
CA VAL A 114 4.66 7.52 9.60
C VAL A 114 5.39 6.47 10.42
N PHE A 115 5.83 6.87 11.61
CA PHE A 115 6.48 5.95 12.54
C PHE A 115 5.52 5.62 13.68
N ASN A 116 5.08 4.37 13.76
CA ASN A 116 4.11 3.91 14.73
C ASN A 116 4.79 3.25 15.94
N LEU A 117 4.04 3.14 17.04
CA LEU A 117 4.46 2.50 18.30
C LEU A 117 5.73 3.14 18.89
N GLY A 118 5.75 4.47 18.96
CA GLY A 118 6.78 5.21 19.66
C GLY A 118 6.75 4.96 21.17
N ALA A 119 7.89 4.58 21.75
CA ALA A 119 7.99 4.36 23.19
C ALA A 119 7.60 5.62 23.98
N THR A 120 6.78 5.46 25.01
CA THR A 120 6.28 6.57 25.86
C THR A 120 7.16 6.85 27.08
N SER A 121 8.30 6.16 27.21
CA SER A 121 9.27 6.38 28.26
C SER A 121 10.69 5.94 27.85
N GLY A 122 11.68 6.26 28.68
CA GLY A 122 13.07 5.84 28.48
C GLY A 122 13.86 6.71 27.49
N PHE A 123 15.09 6.29 27.21
CA PHE A 123 16.03 7.03 26.36
C PHE A 123 15.50 7.21 24.91
N TYR A 124 14.83 6.18 24.39
CA TYR A 124 14.22 6.19 23.05
C TYR A 124 12.75 6.65 23.05
N HIS A 125 12.37 7.49 24.02
CA HIS A 125 11.06 8.12 24.04
C HIS A 125 10.76 8.78 22.69
N TRP A 126 9.53 8.64 22.20
CA TRP A 126 9.13 8.96 20.83
C TRP A 126 9.52 10.38 20.38
N LYS A 127 9.40 11.40 21.25
CA LYS A 127 9.84 12.78 20.95
C LYS A 127 11.34 12.90 20.68
N ALA A 128 12.17 12.14 21.39
CA ALA A 128 13.62 12.14 21.19
C ALA A 128 13.97 11.44 19.86
N CYS A 129 13.28 10.33 19.55
CA CYS A 129 13.39 9.66 18.27
C CYS A 129 12.93 10.57 17.11
N GLU A 130 11.79 11.24 17.27
CA GLU A 130 11.22 12.16 16.29
C GLU A 130 12.24 13.21 15.84
N HIS A 131 12.92 13.85 16.79
CA HIS A 131 13.94 14.85 16.47
C HIS A 131 15.03 14.29 15.52
N SER A 132 15.56 13.11 15.85
CA SER A 132 16.60 12.45 15.04
C SER A 132 16.10 12.03 13.66
N ILE A 133 14.87 11.51 13.59
CA ILE A 133 14.26 11.12 12.31
C ILE A 133 14.02 12.37 11.44
N ARG A 134 13.48 13.46 12.00
CA ARG A 134 13.27 14.71 11.26
C ARG A 134 14.57 15.27 10.69
N GLN A 135 15.66 15.20 11.45
CA GLN A 135 17.00 15.58 10.95
C GLN A 135 17.42 14.71 9.76
N TYR A 136 17.21 13.38 9.82
CA TYR A 136 17.49 12.49 8.70
C TYR A 136 16.69 12.87 7.44
N PHE A 137 15.37 13.07 7.57
CA PHE A 137 14.52 13.45 6.43
C PHE A 137 14.95 14.79 5.82
N SER A 138 15.18 15.81 6.65
CA SER A 138 15.64 17.12 6.19
C SER A 138 16.99 17.06 5.48
N ALA A 139 17.92 16.23 5.95
CA ALA A 139 19.28 16.17 5.40
C ALA A 139 19.40 15.26 4.17
N GLN A 140 18.69 14.12 4.15
CA GLN A 140 18.90 13.06 3.17
C GLN A 140 17.71 12.84 2.24
N ARG A 141 16.51 13.26 2.64
CA ARG A 141 15.25 12.98 1.92
C ARG A 141 14.45 14.26 1.64
N PRO A 142 15.02 15.28 0.97
CA PRO A 142 14.37 16.60 0.79
C PRO A 142 13.10 16.59 -0.07
N ARG A 143 12.68 15.43 -0.59
CA ARG A 143 11.46 15.25 -1.40
C ARG A 143 10.41 14.39 -0.71
N GLU A 144 10.70 13.92 0.50
CA GLU A 144 9.87 13.00 1.28
C GLU A 144 9.67 13.64 2.66
N ASP A 145 8.49 13.48 3.25
CA ASP A 145 8.17 14.05 4.56
C ASP A 145 8.12 13.00 5.67
N MET A 146 8.33 13.45 6.89
CA MET A 146 7.98 12.70 8.09
C MET A 146 6.69 13.28 8.66
N PHE A 147 5.58 12.55 8.49
CA PHE A 147 4.26 13.03 8.86
C PHE A 147 3.98 12.92 10.36
N GLY A 148 4.70 12.05 11.08
CA GLY A 148 4.55 11.95 12.53
C GLY A 148 5.18 10.72 13.16
N VAL A 149 5.21 10.72 14.50
CA VAL A 149 5.45 9.53 15.32
C VAL A 149 4.22 9.30 16.19
N ILE A 150 3.51 8.19 15.96
CA ILE A 150 2.38 7.78 16.78
C ILE A 150 2.94 6.99 17.97
N PRO A 151 2.81 7.48 19.21
CA PRO A 151 3.29 6.76 20.37
C PRO A 151 2.42 5.54 20.68
N GLU A 152 2.98 4.58 21.41
CA GLU A 152 2.22 3.47 21.97
C GLU A 152 1.06 4.01 22.82
N PHE A 153 -0.13 3.45 22.58
CA PHE A 153 -1.33 3.81 23.30
C PHE A 153 -1.92 2.54 23.93
N PRO A 154 -1.78 2.36 25.26
CA PRO A 154 -2.17 1.12 25.93
C PRO A 154 -3.61 0.63 25.62
N PRO A 155 -4.64 1.50 25.51
CA PRO A 155 -5.98 1.05 25.15
C PRO A 155 -6.08 0.35 23.79
N LEU A 156 -5.16 0.62 22.86
CA LEU A 156 -5.17 0.02 21.52
C LEU A 156 -4.37 -1.29 21.40
N VAL A 157 -3.70 -1.72 22.46
CA VAL A 157 -2.90 -2.96 22.43
C VAL A 157 -3.82 -4.18 22.29
N GLY A 158 -3.54 -5.05 21.32
CA GLY A 158 -4.33 -6.25 21.05
C GLY A 158 -5.69 -6.00 20.40
N THR A 159 -5.98 -4.76 19.99
CA THR A 159 -7.30 -4.41 19.42
C THR A 159 -7.61 -5.15 18.15
N ARG A 160 -6.62 -5.40 17.29
CA ARG A 160 -6.80 -6.15 16.04
C ARG A 160 -7.42 -7.52 16.31
N GLU A 161 -6.98 -8.21 17.35
CA GLU A 161 -7.44 -9.54 17.71
C GLU A 161 -8.78 -9.50 18.45
N ASN A 162 -9.05 -8.44 19.23
CA ASN A 162 -10.19 -8.38 20.15
C ASN A 162 -11.42 -7.66 19.57
N VAL A 163 -11.26 -6.75 18.61
CA VAL A 163 -12.37 -5.98 18.01
C VAL A 163 -13.48 -6.86 17.42
N PRO A 164 -13.20 -7.98 16.72
CA PRO A 164 -14.27 -8.82 16.17
C PRO A 164 -15.26 -9.34 17.22
N ASP A 165 -14.79 -9.55 18.45
CA ASP A 165 -15.59 -10.06 19.57
C ASP A 165 -16.04 -8.94 20.53
N MET A 166 -15.69 -7.68 20.25
CA MET A 166 -15.98 -6.52 21.10
C MET A 166 -17.41 -6.00 20.87
N PRO A 167 -18.15 -5.64 21.94
CA PRO A 167 -19.43 -4.96 21.80
C PRO A 167 -19.31 -3.69 20.94
N LEU A 168 -20.26 -3.46 20.03
CA LEU A 168 -20.20 -2.37 19.05
C LEU A 168 -19.97 -0.99 19.70
N GLU A 169 -20.68 -0.69 20.79
CA GLU A 169 -20.52 0.59 21.51
C GLU A 169 -19.08 0.79 22.00
N GLN A 170 -18.46 -0.26 22.53
CA GLN A 170 -17.08 -0.23 23.00
C GLN A 170 -16.10 -0.10 21.82
N ALA A 171 -16.36 -0.80 20.71
CA ALA A 171 -15.54 -0.69 19.50
C ALA A 171 -15.59 0.72 18.90
N LEU A 172 -16.76 1.37 18.92
CA LEU A 172 -16.93 2.75 18.47
C LEU A 172 -16.21 3.74 19.38
N ALA A 173 -16.34 3.60 20.70
CA ALA A 173 -15.61 4.44 21.66
C ALA A 173 -14.09 4.32 21.46
N LEU A 174 -13.60 3.10 21.26
CA LEU A 174 -12.18 2.84 21.03
C LEU A 174 -11.71 3.41 19.68
N ALA A 175 -12.56 3.39 18.65
CA ALA A 175 -12.28 4.04 17.38
C ALA A 175 -12.18 5.56 17.52
N GLU A 176 -13.04 6.20 18.32
CA GLU A 176 -12.96 7.64 18.62
C GLU A 176 -11.67 8.01 19.37
N GLU A 177 -11.27 7.20 20.35
CA GLU A 177 -9.99 7.35 21.03
C GLU A 177 -8.81 7.20 20.06
N ASN A 178 -8.86 6.21 19.17
CA ASN A 178 -7.83 6.01 18.15
C ASN A 178 -7.74 7.20 17.19
N ILE A 179 -8.88 7.72 16.71
CA ILE A 179 -8.92 8.90 15.84
C ILE A 179 -8.27 10.10 16.54
N THR A 180 -8.62 10.33 17.81
CA THR A 180 -8.05 11.41 18.62
C THR A 180 -6.54 11.24 18.79
N HIS A 181 -6.09 10.03 19.13
CA HIS A 181 -4.68 9.70 19.33
C HIS A 181 -3.86 9.89 18.06
N VAL A 182 -4.31 9.32 16.94
CA VAL A 182 -3.61 9.44 15.64
C VAL A 182 -3.56 10.90 15.20
N SER A 183 -4.67 11.63 15.28
CA SER A 183 -4.75 13.03 14.84
C SER A 183 -3.89 13.97 15.68
N ALA A 184 -3.61 13.64 16.95
CA ALA A 184 -2.72 14.41 17.81
C ALA A 184 -1.23 14.25 17.46
N HIS A 185 -0.88 13.20 16.70
CA HIS A 185 0.50 12.79 16.48
C HIS A 185 0.90 12.70 15.00
N LEU A 186 -0.07 12.84 14.10
CA LEU A 186 0.10 12.75 12.66
C LEU A 186 -0.43 14.02 11.98
N ASP A 187 0.39 14.63 11.14
CA ASP A 187 -0.04 15.73 10.27
C ASP A 187 -0.79 15.17 9.05
N VAL A 188 -2.07 14.84 9.27
CA VAL A 188 -2.96 14.27 8.24
C VAL A 188 -3.21 15.27 7.13
N ASP A 189 -3.32 16.56 7.45
CA ASP A 189 -3.55 17.61 6.46
C ASP A 189 -2.36 17.72 5.50
N GLN A 190 -1.13 17.77 6.03
CA GLN A 190 0.06 17.78 5.18
C GLN A 190 0.21 16.49 4.37
N LEU A 191 -0.15 15.33 4.93
CA LEU A 191 -0.17 14.08 4.17
C LEU A 191 -1.13 14.14 2.97
N LEU A 192 -2.36 14.64 3.18
CA LEU A 192 -3.35 14.78 2.13
C LEU A 192 -2.93 15.82 1.09
N VAL A 193 -2.31 16.93 1.52
CA VAL A 193 -1.73 17.94 0.61
C VAL A 193 -0.61 17.34 -0.22
N SER A 194 0.37 16.66 0.40
CA SER A 194 1.47 16.00 -0.31
C SER A 194 0.95 14.98 -1.32
N ALA A 195 -0.05 14.18 -0.95
CA ALA A 195 -0.69 13.24 -1.87
C ALA A 195 -1.40 13.98 -3.03
N CYS A 196 -2.18 15.01 -2.75
CA CYS A 196 -2.92 15.76 -3.76
C CYS A 196 -2.01 16.50 -4.76
N CYS A 197 -0.92 17.08 -4.26
CA CYS A 197 0.06 17.80 -5.06
C CYS A 197 1.00 16.87 -5.84
N ASP A 198 1.07 15.58 -5.48
CA ASP A 198 1.89 14.62 -6.21
C ASP A 198 1.39 14.45 -7.65
N THR A 199 2.33 14.56 -8.57
CA THR A 199 2.06 14.55 -10.00
C THR A 199 1.41 13.26 -10.49
N TRP A 200 1.64 12.17 -9.76
CA TRP A 200 1.13 10.84 -10.07
C TRP A 200 -0.38 10.75 -9.87
N ASN A 201 -0.94 11.54 -8.95
CA ASN A 201 -2.38 11.65 -8.69
C ASN A 201 -3.13 12.59 -9.66
N ARG A 202 -2.42 13.45 -10.42
CA ARG A 202 -3.03 14.53 -11.23
C ARG A 202 -4.04 14.11 -12.30
N LYS A 203 -4.00 12.88 -12.83
CA LYS A 203 -5.01 12.48 -13.84
C LYS A 203 -6.43 12.31 -13.27
N HIS A 204 -6.59 12.20 -11.96
CA HIS A 204 -7.91 12.08 -11.30
C HIS A 204 -8.46 13.43 -10.83
N LEU A 205 -7.65 14.48 -10.89
CA LEU A 205 -8.03 15.83 -10.48
C LEU A 205 -8.20 16.68 -11.74
N GLY A 206 -9.43 17.12 -12.02
CA GLY A 206 -9.69 18.03 -13.14
C GLY A 206 -8.83 19.30 -13.04
N ASN A 207 -8.53 19.93 -14.18
CA ASN A 207 -7.64 21.09 -14.28
C ASN A 207 -7.98 22.28 -13.33
N SER A 208 -9.19 22.34 -12.77
CA SER A 208 -9.65 23.43 -11.91
C SER A 208 -9.12 23.40 -10.47
N PHE A 209 -8.66 22.26 -9.94
CA PHE A 209 -8.20 22.17 -8.53
C PHE A 209 -6.82 22.81 -8.32
N PHE A 210 -5.94 22.72 -9.32
CA PHE A 210 -4.54 23.17 -9.24
C PHE A 210 -4.36 24.69 -9.37
N ALA A 211 -5.40 25.43 -9.76
CA ALA A 211 -5.32 26.88 -9.94
C ALA A 211 -5.18 27.65 -8.61
N ASN A 212 -5.60 27.05 -7.48
CA ASN A 212 -5.73 27.75 -6.19
C ASN A 212 -4.66 27.40 -5.14
N HIS A 213 -3.78 26.41 -5.38
CA HIS A 213 -2.79 25.94 -4.39
C HIS A 213 -1.35 26.04 -4.93
N HIS A 214 -0.97 27.23 -5.38
CA HIS A 214 0.39 27.56 -5.82
C HIS A 214 1.31 27.89 -4.63
N SER A 215 1.65 26.89 -3.82
CA SER A 215 2.84 26.94 -2.97
C SER A 215 3.27 25.51 -2.64
N SER A 216 4.45 25.12 -3.11
CA SER A 216 5.06 23.77 -3.00
C SER A 216 4.54 22.70 -3.96
N ILE A 217 4.39 23.05 -5.25
CA ILE A 217 4.32 22.04 -6.32
C ILE A 217 5.73 21.49 -6.54
N ASN A 218 5.91 20.17 -6.47
CA ASN A 218 7.19 19.49 -6.73
C ASN A 218 7.23 19.05 -8.21
N PRO A 219 7.92 19.78 -9.13
CA PRO A 219 7.87 19.52 -10.57
C PRO A 219 8.71 18.33 -11.03
N ALA A 220 9.43 17.64 -10.13
CA ALA A 220 10.46 16.66 -10.46
C ALA A 220 10.10 15.19 -10.16
N ALA A 221 8.84 14.88 -9.82
CA ALA A 221 8.39 13.50 -9.67
C ALA A 221 8.33 12.81 -11.05
N PRO A 222 8.87 11.59 -11.20
CA PRO A 222 8.78 10.84 -12.45
C PRO A 222 7.30 10.64 -12.80
N SER A 223 6.97 10.81 -14.09
CA SER A 223 5.61 10.52 -14.55
C SER A 223 5.30 9.03 -14.39
N PRO A 224 4.02 8.66 -14.14
CA PRO A 224 3.63 7.26 -14.03
C PRO A 224 4.10 6.48 -15.27
N PRO A 225 4.80 5.34 -15.08
CA PRO A 225 5.14 4.45 -16.19
C PRO A 225 3.85 3.98 -16.89
N SER A 226 3.91 3.85 -18.22
CA SER A 226 2.85 3.18 -18.98
C SER A 226 2.70 1.73 -18.52
N PRO A 227 1.49 1.14 -18.47
CA PRO A 227 1.27 -0.23 -17.95
C PRO A 227 2.19 -1.30 -18.56
N GLY A 228 2.61 -1.14 -19.82
CA GLY A 228 3.54 -2.06 -20.49
C GLY A 228 5.01 -2.02 -20.01
N SER A 229 5.47 -0.93 -19.41
CA SER A 229 6.86 -0.81 -18.91
C SER A 229 7.04 -1.32 -17.48
N LEU A 230 5.95 -1.60 -16.76
CA LEU A 230 5.99 -2.19 -15.42
C LEU A 230 6.36 -3.68 -15.43
N LEU A 231 6.25 -4.33 -16.59
CA LEU A 231 6.47 -5.75 -16.78
C LEU A 231 7.84 -6.08 -17.41
N SER A 232 8.64 -5.07 -17.74
CA SER A 232 9.96 -5.26 -18.37
C SER A 232 11.05 -5.57 -17.34
N GLN A 233 10.94 -6.71 -16.67
CA GLN A 233 12.11 -7.47 -16.22
C GLN A 233 11.93 -8.92 -16.64
N PRO A 234 12.68 -9.42 -17.65
CA PRO A 234 12.57 -10.82 -18.02
C PRO A 234 13.40 -11.67 -17.04
N ALA A 235 12.73 -12.45 -16.20
CA ALA A 235 13.21 -13.82 -16.01
C ALA A 235 12.90 -14.54 -17.33
N SER A 236 13.92 -14.78 -18.14
CA SER A 236 13.81 -15.45 -19.44
C SER A 236 12.95 -16.72 -19.35
N ARG A 237 11.76 -16.72 -19.97
CA ARG A 237 10.96 -17.91 -20.25
C ARG A 237 10.56 -17.92 -21.74
N PRO A 238 10.40 -19.11 -22.36
CA PRO A 238 10.29 -19.24 -23.81
C PRO A 238 8.98 -18.68 -24.34
N LYS A 239 9.06 -18.07 -25.53
CA LYS A 239 7.97 -17.39 -26.24
C LYS A 239 6.72 -18.26 -26.33
N ARG A 240 5.57 -17.70 -25.95
CA ARG A 240 4.25 -18.21 -26.34
C ARG A 240 3.38 -17.05 -26.83
N GLN A 241 2.69 -17.29 -27.95
CA GLN A 241 1.98 -16.30 -28.76
C GLN A 241 0.98 -15.46 -27.95
N ALA A 242 0.99 -14.15 -28.18
CA ALA A 242 0.05 -13.19 -27.62
C ALA A 242 -1.27 -13.21 -28.40
N GLY A 243 -2.39 -13.37 -27.69
CA GLY A 243 -3.73 -13.08 -28.20
C GLY A 243 -4.21 -11.74 -27.65
N ASN A 244 -4.71 -10.87 -28.51
CA ASN A 244 -5.36 -9.61 -28.14
C ASN A 244 -6.70 -9.90 -27.43
N GLY A 245 -6.93 -9.29 -26.27
CA GLY A 245 -8.21 -9.37 -25.55
C GLY A 245 -8.44 -8.15 -24.67
N HIS A 246 -9.57 -7.49 -24.88
CA HIS A 246 -10.03 -6.31 -24.15
C HIS A 246 -10.43 -6.63 -22.70
N ALA A 247 -10.27 -5.62 -21.84
CA ALA A 247 -10.54 -5.63 -20.41
C ALA A 247 -12.04 -5.81 -20.08
N GLN A 248 -12.39 -6.95 -19.48
CA GLN A 248 -13.55 -7.13 -18.59
C GLN A 248 -13.09 -8.02 -17.42
N GLY A 249 -13.75 -7.89 -16.26
CA GLY A 249 -13.30 -8.41 -14.95
C GLY A 249 -12.85 -9.87 -14.94
N LEU A 250 -12.03 -10.26 -13.96
CA LEU A 250 -11.35 -11.56 -13.83
C LEU A 250 -12.26 -12.80 -13.70
N ALA A 251 -13.53 -12.71 -14.09
CA ALA A 251 -14.51 -13.76 -14.03
C ALA A 251 -14.33 -14.76 -15.18
N GLY A 252 -13.72 -15.91 -14.86
CA GLY A 252 -14.00 -17.19 -15.49
C GLY A 252 -13.01 -17.68 -16.56
N SER A 253 -12.55 -16.84 -17.50
CA SER A 253 -11.84 -17.37 -18.67
C SER A 253 -10.30 -17.42 -18.56
N LEU A 254 -9.71 -16.85 -17.50
CA LEU A 254 -8.25 -16.73 -17.36
C LEU A 254 -7.65 -17.65 -16.28
N LEU A 255 -8.43 -18.01 -15.26
CA LEU A 255 -7.98 -18.89 -14.18
C LEU A 255 -8.24 -20.34 -14.57
N LYS A 256 -7.21 -21.19 -14.50
CA LYS A 256 -7.35 -22.63 -14.79
C LYS A 256 -7.73 -23.45 -13.57
N ARG A 257 -7.60 -22.86 -12.37
CA ARG A 257 -7.94 -23.49 -11.09
C ARG A 257 -8.65 -22.47 -10.22
N SER A 258 -9.80 -22.83 -9.68
CA SER A 258 -10.54 -22.05 -8.70
C SER A 258 -9.80 -21.97 -7.35
N ARG A 259 -10.14 -20.97 -6.54
CA ARG A 259 -9.60 -20.82 -5.17
C ARG A 259 -9.83 -22.08 -4.33
N ALA A 260 -11.05 -22.63 -4.37
CA ALA A 260 -11.41 -23.83 -3.61
C ALA A 260 -10.55 -25.05 -3.99
N GLU A 261 -10.29 -25.26 -5.29
CA GLU A 261 -9.42 -26.35 -5.77
C GLU A 261 -7.97 -26.17 -5.34
N VAL A 262 -7.47 -24.93 -5.29
CA VAL A 262 -6.10 -24.64 -4.85
C VAL A 262 -5.95 -24.82 -3.35
N GLU A 263 -6.88 -24.28 -2.56
CA GLU A 263 -6.86 -24.42 -1.10
C GLU A 263 -7.02 -25.88 -0.67
N ALA A 264 -7.91 -26.65 -1.32
CA ALA A 264 -8.07 -28.08 -1.06
C ALA A 264 -6.78 -28.86 -1.38
N ALA A 265 -6.14 -28.58 -2.51
CA ALA A 265 -4.87 -29.23 -2.88
C ALA A 265 -3.73 -28.85 -1.91
N ALA A 266 -3.66 -27.59 -1.47
CA ALA A 266 -2.67 -27.13 -0.51
C ALA A 266 -2.87 -27.79 0.87
N ALA A 267 -4.13 -27.90 1.31
CA ALA A 267 -4.48 -28.59 2.55
C ALA A 267 -4.12 -30.08 2.49
N ALA A 268 -4.44 -30.76 1.39
CA ALA A 268 -4.08 -32.16 1.18
C ALA A 268 -2.56 -32.39 1.17
N ALA A 269 -1.78 -31.41 0.71
CA ALA A 269 -0.32 -31.45 0.72
C ALA A 269 0.31 -31.03 2.08
N GLY A 270 -0.50 -30.85 3.12
CA GLY A 270 -0.02 -30.50 4.47
C GLY A 270 0.48 -29.07 4.62
N ALA A 271 0.05 -28.15 3.75
CA ALA A 271 0.43 -26.74 3.89
C ALA A 271 -0.09 -26.16 5.21
N LYS A 272 0.82 -25.87 6.13
CA LYS A 272 0.54 -24.99 7.28
C LYS A 272 0.39 -23.56 6.75
N GLY A 273 -0.50 -22.78 7.37
CA GLY A 273 -0.92 -21.47 6.83
C GLY A 273 0.24 -20.52 6.54
N GLY A 274 -0.01 -19.61 5.58
CA GLY A 274 0.86 -18.46 5.32
C GLY A 274 0.57 -17.32 6.28
#